data_AF-A0A9J6DE91-F1
#
_entry.id   AF-A0A9J6DE91-F1
#
_cell.length_a   1.000
_cell.length_b   1.000
_cell.length_c   1.000
_cell.angle_alpha   90.00
_cell.angle_beta   90.00
_cell.angle_gamma   90.00
#
_symmetry.space_group_name_H-M   'P 1'
#
loop_
_entity.id
_entity.type
_entity.pdbx_description
1 polymer ?
#
loop_
_entity_poly.entity_id
_entity_poly.type
_entity_poly.pdbx_seq_one_letter_code
_entity_poly.pdbx_strand_id
1 'polypeptide(L)'
;MPSYPTTTSITPHRTTLEEQVPLRAMSELHLDHVAEWELLTTLRETDSLEEQGDIFHYLSVHKGLNWDTGLGQPHSVVTVKDLFQDFYERTCREHKWGLVRHFASCLGKRVEDLAKSVTDLLVRQKQVTVGMPPHHEEVINRPLSTKELRIIIERAHRNDQSTAMLTQELLAYLAMFIRTDPHLFTEMLSLRVGLIIQVMAAELARAAKCSAHDTADLLLNLSPFEMKSLLQNILSGRELAAVKSITAVSPGSFAAKCSVVDTFVHGDDEDDSQIPSQPSLTLESEDHMTHIHEHIMRTQGHEHRTCPNQPKPPRCK
;
A
#
# COMPACT_ATOMS: atom_id res chain seq x y z
N MET A 1 -68.09 21.55 -1.02
CA MET A 1 -66.99 22.35 -1.59
C MET A 1 -67.38 23.82 -1.51
N PRO A 2 -66.56 24.73 -0.93
CA PRO A 2 -65.54 24.53 0.09
C PRO A 2 -65.70 25.47 1.31
N SER A 3 -65.13 25.05 2.43
CA SER A 3 -64.93 25.81 3.68
C SER A 3 -63.59 26.56 3.62
N TYR A 4 -63.57 27.81 4.08
CA TYR A 4 -62.34 28.60 4.30
C TYR A 4 -61.61 28.15 5.57
N PRO A 5 -60.27 28.34 5.64
CA PRO A 5 -59.80 29.26 6.67
C PRO A 5 -58.56 30.12 6.30
N THR A 6 -58.65 31.37 6.77
CA THR A 6 -57.68 32.24 7.48
C THR A 6 -56.17 32.11 7.26
N THR A 7 -55.57 33.24 6.85
CA THR A 7 -54.13 33.51 6.77
C THR A 7 -53.56 34.08 8.09
N THR A 8 -52.32 33.67 8.38
CA THR A 8 -51.21 34.38 9.07
C THR A 8 -51.13 34.46 10.59
N SER A 9 -50.09 33.84 11.14
CA SER A 9 -49.07 34.53 11.95
C SER A 9 -47.82 33.64 12.05
N ILE A 10 -46.77 33.98 11.30
CA ILE A 10 -45.45 33.34 11.36
C ILE A 10 -44.64 34.05 12.44
N THR A 11 -44.22 33.31 13.46
CA THR A 11 -43.11 33.68 14.36
C THR A 11 -41.92 32.76 14.06
N PRO A 12 -40.68 33.25 14.06
CA PRO A 12 -39.52 32.44 13.71
C PRO A 12 -39.05 31.68 14.95
N HIS A 13 -39.25 30.36 14.96
CA HIS A 13 -38.56 29.51 15.93
C HIS A 13 -37.20 29.10 15.35
N ARG A 14 -36.15 29.57 16.01
CA ARG A 14 -34.75 29.19 15.85
C ARG A 14 -34.61 27.67 15.98
N THR A 15 -34.18 27.00 14.91
CA THR A 15 -33.77 25.60 14.93
C THR A 15 -32.25 25.55 15.03
N THR A 16 -31.75 25.29 16.24
CA THR A 16 -30.41 24.73 16.45
C THR A 16 -30.61 23.25 16.70
N LEU A 17 -30.31 22.42 15.69
CA LEU A 17 -29.91 21.04 15.88
C LEU A 17 -28.78 20.80 14.90
N GLU A 18 -27.58 20.71 15.46
CA GLU A 18 -26.34 20.33 14.80
C GLU A 18 -26.57 19.03 14.04
N GLU A 19 -26.61 19.14 12.72
CA GLU A 19 -26.63 18.00 11.83
C GLU A 19 -25.23 17.38 11.89
N GLN A 20 -25.11 16.28 12.63
CA GLN A 20 -23.92 15.44 12.69
C GLN A 20 -23.56 15.02 11.27
N VAL A 21 -22.58 15.68 10.69
CA VAL A 21 -22.02 15.30 9.40
C VAL A 21 -21.30 13.96 9.60
N PRO A 22 -21.67 12.89 8.86
CA PRO A 22 -20.94 11.64 8.92
C PRO A 22 -19.47 11.92 8.54
N LEU A 23 -18.53 11.52 9.40
CA LEU A 23 -17.05 11.62 9.28
C LEU A 23 -16.49 10.80 8.08
N ARG A 24 -17.06 10.98 6.89
CA ARG A 24 -16.67 10.28 5.68
C ARG A 24 -15.70 11.16 4.90
N ALA A 25 -14.45 10.68 4.83
CA ALA A 25 -13.31 11.25 4.10
C ALA A 25 -12.72 12.54 4.72
N MET A 26 -12.03 12.38 5.84
CA MET A 26 -11.12 13.39 6.37
C MET A 26 -9.94 13.53 5.41
N SER A 27 -9.94 14.58 4.57
CA SER A 27 -8.74 14.98 3.84
C SER A 27 -7.63 15.36 4.84
N GLU A 28 -6.36 15.18 4.50
CA GLU A 28 -5.19 15.56 5.31
C GLU A 28 -5.29 17.01 5.86
N LEU A 29 -5.85 17.92 5.06
CA LEU A 29 -6.15 19.31 5.43
C LEU A 29 -7.19 19.47 6.54
N HIS A 30 -8.10 18.50 6.71
CA HIS A 30 -9.04 18.47 7.82
C HIS A 30 -8.38 17.92 9.10
N LEU A 31 -7.40 17.02 9.00
CA LEU A 31 -6.67 16.48 10.16
C LEU A 31 -5.74 17.53 10.80
N ASP A 32 -5.20 18.46 10.00
CA ASP A 32 -4.34 19.58 10.47
C ASP A 32 -5.03 20.50 11.51
N HIS A 33 -6.35 20.55 11.53
CA HIS A 33 -7.13 21.40 12.43
C HIS A 33 -7.71 20.66 13.65
N VAL A 34 -7.51 19.34 13.74
CA VAL A 34 -8.04 18.49 14.82
C VAL A 34 -7.01 18.38 15.94
N ALA A 35 -7.47 18.47 17.19
CA ALA A 35 -6.59 18.34 18.34
C ALA A 35 -6.07 16.89 18.49
N GLU A 36 -4.84 16.73 18.98
CA GLU A 36 -4.18 15.42 19.11
C GLU A 36 -5.00 14.40 19.94
N TRP A 37 -5.62 14.85 21.03
CA TRP A 37 -6.46 14.00 21.87
C TRP A 37 -7.74 13.56 21.15
N GLU A 38 -8.26 14.39 20.24
CA GLU A 38 -9.45 14.08 19.44
C GLU A 38 -9.09 13.01 18.40
N LEU A 39 -7.93 13.13 17.75
CA LEU A 39 -7.40 12.08 16.86
C LEU A 39 -7.22 10.74 17.59
N LEU A 40 -6.65 10.75 18.80
CA LEU A 40 -6.49 9.53 19.60
C LEU A 40 -7.84 8.97 20.08
N THR A 41 -8.85 9.83 20.27
CA THR A 41 -10.21 9.41 20.62
C THR A 41 -10.87 8.75 19.43
N THR A 42 -10.86 9.38 18.25
CA THR A 42 -11.35 8.81 17.00
C THR A 42 -10.67 7.50 16.68
N LEU A 43 -9.35 7.41 16.84
CA LEU A 43 -8.57 6.19 16.63
C LEU A 43 -9.08 5.01 17.47
N ARG A 44 -9.54 5.27 18.70
CA ARG A 44 -10.08 4.25 19.60
C ARG A 44 -11.53 3.87 19.27
N GLU A 45 -12.29 4.80 18.70
CA GLU A 45 -13.72 4.64 18.46
C GLU A 45 -14.05 4.12 17.07
N THR A 46 -13.21 4.36 16.07
CA THR A 46 -13.45 3.86 14.71
C THR A 46 -13.16 2.37 14.59
N ASP A 47 -14.05 1.65 13.91
CA ASP A 47 -13.84 0.25 13.50
C ASP A 47 -13.19 0.14 12.10
N SER A 48 -13.01 1.26 11.40
CA SER A 48 -12.45 1.29 10.05
C SER A 48 -10.93 1.29 10.09
N LEU A 49 -10.29 0.23 9.58
CA LEU A 49 -8.83 0.20 9.46
C LEU A 49 -8.28 1.29 8.54
N GLU A 50 -9.05 1.74 7.55
CA GLU A 50 -8.62 2.80 6.62
C GLU A 50 -8.55 4.15 7.32
N GLU A 51 -9.57 4.48 8.13
CA GLU A 51 -9.59 5.71 8.95
C GLU A 51 -8.53 5.67 10.07
N GLN A 52 -8.38 4.51 10.75
CA GLN A 52 -7.27 4.31 11.69
C GLN A 52 -5.92 4.52 11.00
N GLY A 53 -5.79 4.02 9.76
CA GLY A 53 -4.62 4.19 8.93
C GLY A 53 -4.30 5.66 8.65
N ASP A 54 -5.28 6.47 8.23
CA ASP A 54 -5.11 7.90 7.98
C ASP A 54 -4.60 8.63 9.22
N ILE A 55 -5.21 8.35 10.38
CA ILE A 55 -4.79 8.95 11.67
C ILE A 55 -3.37 8.53 12.02
N PHE A 56 -3.04 7.25 11.88
CA PHE A 56 -1.70 6.75 12.16
C PHE A 56 -0.66 7.40 11.24
N HIS A 57 -0.92 7.45 9.94
CA HIS A 57 -0.04 8.11 8.97
C HIS A 57 0.25 9.55 9.41
N TYR A 58 -0.81 10.33 9.67
CA TYR A 58 -0.70 11.70 10.15
C TYR A 58 0.15 11.81 11.43
N LEU A 59 -0.13 10.99 12.45
CA LEU A 59 0.66 10.99 13.69
C LEU A 59 2.15 10.70 13.43
N SER A 60 2.47 9.76 12.54
CA SER A 60 3.86 9.45 12.22
C SER A 60 4.60 10.58 11.50
N VAL A 61 3.91 11.29 10.59
CA VAL A 61 4.51 12.39 9.83
C VAL A 61 4.67 13.63 10.69
N HIS A 62 3.67 13.96 11.51
CA HIS A 62 3.63 15.24 12.25
C HIS A 62 4.23 15.17 13.66
N LYS A 63 4.19 14.00 14.31
CA LYS A 63 4.73 13.81 15.67
C LYS A 63 5.98 12.93 15.71
N GLY A 64 6.13 12.06 14.73
CA GLY A 64 7.20 11.06 14.69
C GLY A 64 6.85 9.79 15.48
N LEU A 65 7.50 8.69 15.11
CA LEU A 65 7.22 7.36 15.66
C LEU A 65 7.52 7.25 17.17
N ASN A 66 8.44 8.06 17.70
CA ASN A 66 8.83 8.01 19.11
C ASN A 66 7.98 8.92 20.01
N TRP A 67 6.93 9.55 19.47
CA TRP A 67 6.05 10.41 20.26
C TRP A 67 5.23 9.60 21.26
N ASP A 68 5.17 10.07 22.51
CA ASP A 68 4.36 9.49 23.58
C ASP A 68 2.89 9.88 23.41
N THR A 69 2.03 8.87 23.27
CA THR A 69 0.59 9.05 23.05
C THR A 69 -0.19 9.34 24.33
N GLY A 70 0.43 9.15 25.51
CA GLY A 70 -0.24 9.29 26.80
C GLY A 70 -1.30 8.21 27.09
N LEU A 71 -1.43 7.18 26.24
CA LEU A 71 -2.35 6.06 26.41
C LEU A 71 -1.83 4.97 27.35
N GLY A 72 -0.58 5.08 27.79
CA GLY A 72 0.05 4.12 28.67
C GLY A 72 -0.52 4.11 30.10
N GLN A 73 -0.40 2.97 30.77
CA GLN A 73 -0.67 2.86 32.21
C GLN A 73 0.37 3.69 33.00
N PRO A 74 0.11 4.04 34.28
CA PRO A 74 1.11 4.70 35.11
C PRO A 74 2.43 3.90 35.08
N HIS A 75 3.53 4.58 34.71
CA HIS A 75 4.89 4.01 34.50
C HIS A 75 5.13 3.22 33.20
N SER A 76 4.22 3.30 32.23
CA SER A 76 4.42 2.77 30.88
C SER A 76 4.21 3.87 29.85
N VAL A 77 5.17 4.05 28.94
CA VAL A 77 5.02 4.93 27.77
C VAL A 77 4.48 4.08 26.62
N VAL A 78 3.48 4.58 25.91
CA VAL A 78 2.98 3.96 24.68
C VAL A 78 3.24 4.94 23.55
N THR A 79 4.18 4.58 22.68
CA THR A 79 4.57 5.43 21.56
C THR A 79 3.71 5.19 20.34
N VAL A 80 3.76 6.12 19.37
CA VAL A 80 3.16 5.91 18.04
C VAL A 80 3.70 4.63 17.39
N LYS A 81 5.00 4.34 17.55
CA LYS A 81 5.62 3.11 17.03
C LYS A 81 4.99 1.84 17.60
N ASP A 82 4.66 1.83 18.89
CA ASP A 82 4.04 0.67 19.54
C ASP A 82 2.64 0.43 18.96
N LEU A 83 1.83 1.49 18.84
CA LEU A 83 0.51 1.40 18.23
C LEU A 83 0.58 1.02 16.74
N PHE A 84 1.58 1.52 16.00
CA PHE A 84 1.83 1.16 14.61
C PHE A 84 2.12 -0.33 14.45
N GLN A 85 2.90 -0.91 15.35
CA GLN A 85 3.26 -2.33 15.30
C GLN A 85 2.01 -3.20 15.50
N ASP A 86 1.19 -2.88 16.49
CA ASP A 86 -0.08 -3.58 16.75
C ASP A 86 -1.07 -3.41 15.58
N PHE A 87 -1.17 -2.20 15.03
CA PHE A 87 -2.01 -1.91 13.87
C PHE A 87 -1.54 -2.67 12.63
N TYR A 88 -0.25 -2.67 12.35
CA TYR A 88 0.34 -3.45 11.26
C TYR A 88 -0.03 -4.93 11.37
N GLU A 89 0.10 -5.54 12.55
CA GLU A 89 -0.28 -6.94 12.77
C GLU A 89 -1.78 -7.20 12.56
N ARG A 90 -2.65 -6.23 12.91
CA ARG A 90 -4.08 -6.30 12.59
C ARG A 90 -4.34 -6.25 11.08
N THR A 91 -3.71 -5.31 10.36
CA THR A 91 -3.87 -5.20 8.89
C THR A 91 -3.42 -6.46 8.16
N CYS A 92 -2.38 -7.14 8.67
CA CYS A 92 -1.94 -8.45 8.19
C CYS A 92 -3.01 -9.53 8.40
N ARG A 93 -3.66 -9.58 9.57
CA ARG A 93 -4.72 -10.56 9.87
C ARG A 93 -6.00 -10.33 9.07
N GLU A 94 -6.31 -9.08 8.77
CA GLU A 94 -7.49 -8.69 7.99
C GLU A 94 -7.23 -8.63 6.48
N HIS A 95 -6.02 -9.00 6.04
CA HIS A 95 -5.62 -9.05 4.64
C HIS A 95 -5.79 -7.70 3.90
N LYS A 96 -5.60 -6.58 4.60
CA LYS A 96 -5.64 -5.22 4.04
C LYS A 96 -4.28 -4.87 3.43
N TRP A 97 -3.98 -5.45 2.27
CA TRP A 97 -2.62 -5.44 1.69
C TRP A 97 -2.06 -4.04 1.39
N GLY A 98 -2.89 -3.06 1.01
CA GLY A 98 -2.46 -1.69 0.82
C GLY A 98 -1.91 -1.08 2.11
N LEU A 99 -2.64 -1.25 3.21
CA LEU A 99 -2.20 -0.84 4.55
C LEU A 99 -0.95 -1.61 4.97
N VAL A 100 -0.91 -2.93 4.77
CA VAL A 100 0.26 -3.77 5.09
C VAL A 100 1.52 -3.23 4.43
N ARG A 101 1.47 -2.90 3.12
CA ARG A 101 2.61 -2.35 2.38
C ARG A 101 3.05 -1.00 2.92
N HIS A 102 2.09 -0.10 3.12
CA HIS A 102 2.35 1.23 3.62
C HIS A 102 3.03 1.20 5.00
N PHE A 103 2.37 0.57 5.97
CA PHE A 103 2.84 0.54 7.35
C PHE A 103 4.10 -0.31 7.54
N ALA A 104 4.31 -1.36 6.74
CA ALA A 104 5.59 -2.07 6.72
C ALA A 104 6.74 -1.14 6.32
N SER A 105 6.53 -0.29 5.32
CA SER A 105 7.55 0.66 4.88
C SER A 105 7.87 1.68 5.97
N CYS A 106 6.83 2.30 6.56
CA CYS A 106 6.93 3.24 7.68
C CYS A 106 7.66 2.63 8.89
N LEU A 107 7.40 1.36 9.22
CA LEU A 107 8.01 0.65 10.34
C LEU A 107 9.46 0.21 10.10
N GLY A 108 10.06 0.50 8.95
CA GLY A 108 11.43 0.05 8.71
C GLY A 108 11.53 -1.42 8.26
N LYS A 109 10.41 -2.12 8.03
CA LYS A 109 10.40 -3.54 7.64
C LYS A 109 10.74 -3.71 6.16
N ARG A 110 11.42 -4.79 5.78
CA ARG A 110 11.97 -4.95 4.42
C ARG A 110 11.69 -6.33 3.83
N VAL A 111 11.80 -6.43 2.50
CA VAL A 111 11.77 -7.72 1.80
C VAL A 111 13.10 -8.43 2.05
N GLU A 112 13.00 -9.68 2.51
CA GLU A 112 14.16 -10.51 2.82
C GLU A 112 14.97 -10.83 1.56
N ASP A 113 16.29 -10.95 1.71
CA ASP A 113 17.20 -11.29 0.62
C ASP A 113 17.07 -10.39 -0.63
N LEU A 114 16.64 -9.13 -0.47
CA LEU A 114 16.48 -8.21 -1.61
C LEU A 114 17.80 -7.98 -2.35
N ALA A 115 18.92 -7.81 -1.61
CA ALA A 115 20.25 -7.65 -2.21
C ALA A 115 20.66 -8.87 -3.04
N LYS A 116 20.36 -10.08 -2.53
CA LYS A 116 20.56 -11.34 -3.26
C LYS A 116 19.67 -11.40 -4.50
N SER A 117 18.39 -11.05 -4.37
CA SER A 117 17.40 -11.02 -5.46
C SER A 117 17.85 -10.12 -6.60
N VAL A 118 18.28 -8.89 -6.30
CA VAL A 118 18.82 -7.96 -7.30
C VAL A 118 20.10 -8.51 -7.93
N THR A 119 21.00 -9.08 -7.13
CA THR A 119 22.23 -9.71 -7.64
C THR A 119 21.91 -10.83 -8.64
N ASP A 120 20.90 -11.66 -8.36
CA ASP A 120 20.45 -12.74 -9.24
C ASP A 120 20.00 -12.24 -10.63
N LEU A 121 19.38 -11.06 -10.70
CA LEU A 121 19.01 -10.41 -11.95
C LEU A 121 20.26 -9.93 -12.71
N LEU A 122 21.16 -9.23 -12.02
CA LEU A 122 22.35 -8.63 -12.62
C LEU A 122 23.34 -9.66 -13.19
N VAL A 123 23.61 -10.76 -12.47
CA VAL A 123 24.54 -11.80 -12.95
C VAL A 123 24.03 -12.51 -14.21
N ARG A 124 22.71 -12.49 -14.43
CA ARG A 124 22.04 -12.98 -15.65
C ARG A 124 21.94 -11.93 -16.75
N GLN A 125 22.78 -10.91 -16.68
CA GLN A 125 22.93 -9.85 -17.67
C GLN A 125 21.64 -9.04 -17.88
N LYS A 126 20.84 -8.87 -16.82
CA LYS A 126 19.70 -7.96 -16.83
C LYS A 126 20.11 -6.61 -16.27
N GLN A 127 19.77 -5.54 -16.97
CA GLN A 127 19.81 -4.19 -16.41
C GLN A 127 18.54 -3.98 -15.58
N VAL A 128 18.65 -3.41 -14.39
CA VAL A 128 17.49 -3.16 -13.51
C VAL A 128 17.34 -1.65 -13.30
N THR A 129 16.11 -1.15 -13.40
CA THR A 129 15.76 0.24 -13.11
C THR A 129 14.58 0.29 -12.15
N VAL A 130 14.66 1.14 -11.14
CA VAL A 130 13.60 1.41 -10.14
C VAL A 130 13.13 2.86 -10.23
N GLY A 131 11.98 3.20 -9.65
CA GLY A 131 11.32 4.50 -9.84
C GLY A 131 10.27 4.48 -10.95
N MET A 132 9.55 5.59 -11.12
CA MET A 132 8.39 5.71 -12.00
C MET A 132 8.69 6.59 -13.24
N PRO A 133 8.81 6.03 -14.46
CA PRO A 133 9.06 6.82 -15.68
C PRO A 133 8.03 7.93 -15.92
N PRO A 134 8.37 9.04 -16.62
CA PRO A 134 9.66 9.33 -17.24
C PRO A 134 10.66 10.03 -16.30
N HIS A 135 10.24 10.42 -15.10
CA HIS A 135 11.06 11.14 -14.14
C HIS A 135 11.57 10.21 -13.02
N HIS A 136 12.72 10.49 -12.41
CA HIS A 136 13.16 9.78 -11.19
C HIS A 136 13.38 8.27 -11.32
N GLU A 137 13.81 7.82 -12.50
CA GLU A 137 14.34 6.47 -12.66
C GLU A 137 15.79 6.37 -12.20
N GLU A 138 16.08 5.33 -11.43
CA GLU A 138 17.41 5.02 -10.92
C GLU A 138 17.88 3.67 -11.45
N VAL A 139 19.02 3.67 -12.13
CA VAL A 139 19.59 2.46 -12.72
C VAL A 139 20.47 1.72 -11.71
N ILE A 140 20.17 0.44 -11.51
CA ILE A 140 20.99 -0.49 -10.74
C ILE A 140 21.79 -1.33 -11.74
N ASN A 141 23.08 -1.02 -11.88
CA ASN A 141 23.99 -1.67 -12.84
C ASN A 141 25.08 -2.52 -12.17
N ARG A 142 25.10 -2.57 -10.84
CA ARG A 142 26.03 -3.38 -10.04
C ARG A 142 25.31 -3.94 -8.81
N PRO A 143 25.77 -5.05 -8.23
CA PRO A 143 25.28 -5.50 -6.93
C PRO A 143 25.45 -4.38 -5.89
N LEU A 144 24.40 -4.16 -5.13
CA LEU A 144 24.31 -3.15 -4.08
C LEU A 144 24.05 -3.84 -2.74
N SER A 145 24.57 -3.26 -1.67
CA SER A 145 24.22 -3.68 -0.31
C SER A 145 22.75 -3.37 0.00
N THR A 146 22.18 -4.02 1.03
CA THR A 146 20.81 -3.75 1.49
C THR A 146 20.59 -2.27 1.80
N LYS A 147 21.59 -1.60 2.39
CA LYS A 147 21.53 -0.17 2.70
C LYS A 147 21.52 0.71 1.45
N GLU A 148 22.38 0.40 0.47
CA GLU A 148 22.38 1.13 -0.81
C GLU A 148 21.06 0.93 -1.59
N LEU A 149 20.51 -0.29 -1.60
CA LEU A 149 19.22 -0.57 -2.23
C LEU A 149 18.07 0.19 -1.58
N ARG A 150 18.08 0.28 -0.26
CA ARG A 150 17.10 1.08 0.47
C ARG A 150 17.14 2.53 0.00
N ILE A 151 18.32 3.16 0.03
CA ILE A 151 18.49 4.57 -0.33
C ILE A 151 18.06 4.82 -1.78
N ILE A 152 18.45 3.94 -2.72
CA ILE A 152 18.13 4.16 -4.14
C ILE A 152 16.63 4.00 -4.42
N ILE A 153 15.96 3.03 -3.79
CA ILE A 153 14.51 2.83 -3.95
C ILE A 153 13.73 3.96 -3.28
N GLU A 154 14.08 4.34 -2.03
CA GLU A 154 13.42 5.45 -1.34
C GLU A 154 13.58 6.77 -2.13
N ARG A 155 14.76 7.03 -2.70
CA ARG A 155 15.03 8.21 -3.54
C ARG A 155 14.21 8.17 -4.84
N ALA A 156 14.13 7.02 -5.50
CA ALA A 156 13.42 6.87 -6.77
C ALA A 156 11.89 7.08 -6.63
N HIS A 157 11.33 6.87 -5.43
CA HIS A 157 9.90 6.97 -5.17
C HIS A 157 9.47 8.20 -4.35
N ARG A 158 10.38 9.13 -4.02
CA ARG A 158 10.07 10.46 -3.42
C ARG A 158 9.03 10.46 -2.28
N ASN A 159 9.17 9.54 -1.34
CA ASN A 159 8.26 9.33 -0.19
C ASN A 159 6.97 8.55 -0.47
N ASP A 160 6.76 8.01 -1.67
CA ASP A 160 5.74 6.98 -1.90
C ASP A 160 6.19 5.65 -1.28
N GLN A 161 5.84 5.48 -0.01
CA GLN A 161 6.20 4.31 0.80
C GLN A 161 5.57 3.02 0.28
N SER A 162 4.35 3.09 -0.24
CA SER A 162 3.59 1.94 -0.71
C SER A 162 4.19 1.40 -2.01
N THR A 163 4.51 2.28 -2.96
CA THR A 163 5.14 1.88 -4.23
C THR A 163 6.60 1.50 -4.06
N ALA A 164 7.32 2.10 -3.10
CA ALA A 164 8.66 1.66 -2.72
C ALA A 164 8.66 0.22 -2.17
N MET A 165 7.68 -0.13 -1.33
CA MET A 165 7.50 -1.51 -0.85
C MET A 165 7.14 -2.46 -2.00
N LEU A 166 6.20 -2.06 -2.85
CA LEU A 166 5.80 -2.84 -4.03
C LEU A 166 7.00 -3.11 -4.95
N THR A 167 7.85 -2.12 -5.19
CA THR A 167 9.07 -2.27 -6.00
C THR A 167 10.01 -3.33 -5.43
N GLN A 168 10.16 -3.39 -4.10
CA GLN A 168 10.95 -4.44 -3.45
C GLN A 168 10.33 -5.83 -3.65
N GLU A 169 9.00 -5.96 -3.51
CA GLU A 169 8.28 -7.23 -3.77
C GLU A 169 8.47 -7.70 -5.21
N LEU A 170 8.28 -6.80 -6.19
CA LEU A 170 8.42 -7.12 -7.60
C LEU A 170 9.85 -7.52 -7.96
N LEU A 171 10.87 -6.86 -7.40
CA LEU A 171 12.27 -7.27 -7.59
C LEU A 171 12.51 -8.70 -7.09
N ALA A 172 11.95 -9.07 -5.93
CA ALA A 172 12.05 -10.42 -5.40
C ALA A 172 11.32 -11.44 -6.29
N TYR A 173 10.14 -11.11 -6.81
CA TYR A 173 9.41 -11.98 -7.75
C TYR A 173 10.11 -12.12 -9.09
N LEU A 174 10.64 -11.04 -9.65
CA LEU A 174 11.45 -11.08 -10.88
C LEU A 174 12.68 -11.97 -10.69
N ALA A 175 13.38 -11.84 -9.57
CA ALA A 175 14.53 -12.69 -9.24
C ALA A 175 14.13 -14.16 -9.05
N MET A 176 12.96 -14.43 -8.49
CA MET A 176 12.41 -15.78 -8.42
C MET A 176 12.10 -16.32 -9.82
N PHE A 177 11.40 -15.57 -10.66
CA PHE A 177 11.03 -16.00 -12.00
C PHE A 177 12.25 -16.21 -12.90
N ILE A 178 13.28 -15.37 -12.85
CA ILE A 178 14.47 -15.59 -13.70
C ILE A 178 15.23 -16.88 -13.31
N ARG A 179 15.08 -17.34 -12.06
CA ARG A 179 15.66 -18.60 -11.57
C ARG A 179 14.81 -19.81 -11.95
N THR A 180 13.50 -19.72 -11.76
CA THR A 180 12.58 -20.86 -11.95
C THR A 180 12.09 -20.98 -13.38
N ASP A 181 11.98 -19.87 -14.08
CA ASP A 181 11.36 -19.76 -15.39
C ASP A 181 12.06 -18.76 -16.33
N PRO A 182 13.34 -19.00 -16.68
CA PRO A 182 14.17 -18.03 -17.39
C PRO A 182 13.65 -17.66 -18.79
N HIS A 183 12.80 -18.49 -19.40
CA HIS A 183 12.25 -18.23 -20.74
C HIS A 183 11.34 -17.00 -20.77
N LEU A 184 10.74 -16.61 -19.64
CA LEU A 184 9.97 -15.36 -19.49
C LEU A 184 10.82 -14.10 -19.74
N PHE A 185 12.14 -14.24 -19.74
CA PHE A 185 13.09 -13.13 -19.89
C PHE A 185 13.90 -13.23 -21.20
N THR A 186 13.46 -14.06 -22.14
CA THR A 186 14.08 -14.16 -23.47
C THR A 186 13.94 -12.81 -24.18
N GLU A 187 15.02 -12.30 -24.76
CA GLU A 187 15.10 -10.98 -25.44
C GLU A 187 14.86 -9.74 -24.54
N MET A 188 14.44 -9.91 -23.29
CA MET A 188 14.27 -8.81 -22.34
C MET A 188 15.58 -8.49 -21.63
N LEU A 189 16.35 -7.51 -22.12
CA LEU A 189 17.65 -7.12 -21.53
C LEU A 189 17.53 -6.16 -20.35
N SER A 190 16.48 -5.34 -20.32
CA SER A 190 16.25 -4.34 -19.27
C SER A 190 14.95 -4.59 -18.55
N LEU A 191 15.00 -4.59 -17.22
CA LEU A 191 13.89 -4.73 -16.29
C LEU A 191 13.61 -3.36 -15.68
N ARG A 192 12.74 -2.59 -16.33
CA ARG A 192 12.27 -1.29 -15.83
C ARG A 192 11.05 -1.51 -14.94
N VAL A 193 11.26 -1.58 -13.63
CA VAL A 193 10.23 -1.99 -12.67
C VAL A 193 9.05 -1.00 -12.67
N GLY A 194 9.29 0.31 -12.80
CA GLY A 194 8.22 1.29 -12.93
C GLY A 194 7.32 1.09 -14.15
N LEU A 195 7.89 0.76 -15.33
CA LEU A 195 7.08 0.42 -16.52
C LEU A 195 6.28 -0.87 -16.29
N ILE A 196 6.87 -1.86 -15.63
CA ILE A 196 6.16 -3.10 -15.28
C ILE A 196 4.96 -2.78 -14.38
N ILE A 197 5.13 -1.94 -13.35
CA ILE A 197 4.04 -1.48 -12.48
C ILE A 197 2.94 -0.79 -13.30
N GLN A 198 3.31 0.11 -14.22
CA GLN A 198 2.34 0.81 -15.08
C GLN A 198 1.57 -0.16 -15.98
N VAL A 199 2.23 -1.15 -16.58
CA VAL A 199 1.57 -2.17 -17.39
C VAL A 199 0.65 -3.05 -16.54
N MET A 200 1.07 -3.42 -15.33
CA MET A 200 0.22 -4.14 -14.38
C MET A 200 -1.03 -3.35 -14.00
N ALA A 201 -0.89 -2.05 -13.70
CA ALA A 201 -2.01 -1.16 -13.43
C ALA A 201 -2.96 -1.05 -14.64
N ALA A 202 -2.43 -0.79 -15.84
CA ALA A 202 -3.24 -0.67 -17.05
C ALA A 202 -4.02 -1.95 -17.37
N GLU A 203 -3.38 -3.11 -17.22
CA GLU A 203 -4.02 -4.41 -17.44
C GLU A 203 -5.11 -4.69 -16.37
N LEU A 204 -4.89 -4.27 -15.13
CA LEU A 204 -5.86 -4.36 -14.04
C LEU A 204 -7.07 -3.45 -14.28
N ALA A 205 -6.84 -2.18 -14.68
CA ALA A 205 -7.91 -1.24 -15.04
C ALA A 205 -8.80 -1.80 -16.15
N ARG A 206 -8.18 -2.38 -17.19
CA ARG A 206 -8.87 -3.00 -18.33
C ARG A 206 -9.73 -4.18 -17.87
N ALA A 207 -9.24 -5.00 -16.94
CA ALA A 207 -9.96 -6.16 -16.43
C ALA A 207 -11.12 -5.78 -15.50
N ALA A 208 -10.92 -4.78 -14.63
CA ALA A 208 -11.86 -4.42 -13.57
C ALA A 208 -12.85 -3.29 -13.95
N LYS A 209 -12.63 -2.61 -15.09
CA LYS A 209 -13.43 -1.46 -15.56
C LYS A 209 -13.52 -0.32 -14.54
N CYS A 210 -12.42 -0.09 -13.82
CA CYS A 210 -12.32 0.93 -12.77
C CYS A 210 -11.83 2.27 -13.33
N SER A 211 -11.98 3.34 -12.55
CA SER A 211 -11.30 4.60 -12.83
C SER A 211 -9.78 4.47 -12.57
N ALA A 212 -9.04 5.49 -13.01
CA ALA A 212 -7.62 5.69 -12.78
C ALA A 212 -7.18 5.43 -11.33
N HIS A 213 -7.71 6.26 -10.45
CA HIS A 213 -7.40 6.32 -9.03
C HIS A 213 -7.73 5.00 -8.34
N ASP A 214 -8.91 4.45 -8.63
CA ASP A 214 -9.33 3.16 -8.08
C ASP A 214 -8.37 2.02 -8.47
N THR A 215 -7.65 2.15 -9.60
CA THR A 215 -6.73 1.12 -10.08
C THR A 215 -5.44 1.08 -9.30
N ALA A 216 -4.87 2.23 -8.93
CA ALA A 216 -3.65 2.28 -8.13
C ALA A 216 -3.89 1.66 -6.74
N ASP A 217 -4.99 2.06 -6.10
CA ASP A 217 -5.44 1.49 -4.82
C ASP A 217 -5.70 -0.01 -4.94
N LEU A 218 -6.35 -0.46 -6.02
CA LEU A 218 -6.60 -1.87 -6.27
C LEU A 218 -5.31 -2.66 -6.46
N LEU A 219 -4.34 -2.13 -7.21
CA LEU A 219 -3.04 -2.75 -7.41
C LEU A 219 -2.30 -2.90 -6.07
N LEU A 220 -2.26 -1.84 -5.27
CA LEU A 220 -1.64 -1.85 -3.95
C LEU A 220 -2.39 -2.74 -2.94
N ASN A 221 -3.65 -3.07 -3.19
CA ASN A 221 -4.44 -3.98 -2.38
C ASN A 221 -4.44 -5.44 -2.86
N LEU A 222 -3.74 -5.77 -3.95
CA LEU A 222 -3.59 -7.17 -4.36
C LEU A 222 -2.80 -7.95 -3.29
N SER A 223 -3.24 -9.15 -3.00
CA SER A 223 -2.46 -10.09 -2.19
C SER A 223 -1.12 -10.41 -2.86
N PRO A 224 -0.12 -10.88 -2.10
CA PRO A 224 1.17 -11.32 -2.65
C PRO A 224 1.04 -12.34 -3.79
N PHE A 225 0.06 -13.25 -3.68
CA PHE A 225 -0.20 -14.25 -4.70
C PHE A 225 -0.81 -13.62 -5.97
N GLU A 226 -1.80 -12.73 -5.82
CA GLU A 226 -2.41 -12.03 -6.94
C GLU A 226 -1.39 -11.11 -7.63
N MET A 227 -0.58 -10.38 -6.86
CA MET A 227 0.50 -9.54 -7.36
C MET A 227 1.51 -10.35 -8.19
N LYS A 228 2.00 -11.46 -7.63
CA LYS A 228 2.91 -12.39 -8.32
C LYS A 228 2.27 -12.97 -9.59
N SER A 229 1.00 -13.36 -9.53
CA SER A 229 0.27 -13.95 -10.66
C SER A 229 0.06 -12.92 -11.78
N LEU A 230 -0.30 -11.69 -11.42
CA LEU A 230 -0.41 -10.57 -12.36
C LEU A 230 0.93 -10.32 -13.04
N LEU A 231 2.02 -10.20 -12.27
CA LEU A 231 3.36 -10.04 -12.82
C LEU A 231 3.72 -11.17 -13.79
N GLN A 232 3.45 -12.43 -13.43
CA GLN A 232 3.71 -13.57 -14.31
C GLN A 232 2.94 -13.50 -15.62
N ASN A 233 1.67 -13.08 -15.58
CA ASN A 233 0.84 -12.92 -16.77
C ASN A 233 1.37 -11.82 -17.69
N ILE A 234 1.79 -10.68 -17.12
CA ILE A 234 2.42 -9.58 -17.86
C ILE A 234 3.71 -10.07 -18.55
N LEU A 235 4.60 -10.75 -17.82
CA LEU A 235 5.85 -11.27 -18.40
C LEU A 235 5.61 -12.35 -19.45
N SER A 236 4.52 -13.12 -19.33
CA SER A 236 4.17 -14.19 -20.28
C SER A 236 3.43 -13.69 -21.52
N GLY A 237 3.06 -12.40 -21.59
CA GLY A 237 2.23 -11.86 -22.67
C GLY A 237 0.81 -12.46 -22.73
N ARG A 238 0.30 -12.97 -21.60
CA ARG A 238 -1.06 -13.55 -21.52
C ARG A 238 -2.06 -12.45 -21.16
N GLU A 239 -3.09 -12.27 -21.98
CA GLU A 239 -4.21 -11.41 -21.61
C GLU A 239 -4.94 -11.97 -20.38
N LEU A 240 -5.28 -11.10 -19.41
CA LEU A 240 -6.11 -11.48 -18.26
C LEU A 240 -7.55 -11.80 -18.69
N ALA A 241 -7.80 -13.04 -19.12
CA ALA A 241 -9.13 -13.49 -19.53
C ALA A 241 -10.09 -13.79 -18.35
N ALA A 242 -9.59 -13.85 -17.12
CA ALA A 242 -10.33 -14.48 -16.01
C ALA A 242 -10.18 -13.83 -14.62
N VAL A 243 -9.88 -12.54 -14.54
CA VAL A 243 -9.93 -11.84 -13.24
C VAL A 243 -11.38 -11.42 -12.95
N LYS A 244 -12.28 -12.40 -12.83
CA LYS A 244 -13.70 -12.21 -12.48
C LYS A 244 -13.94 -12.10 -10.97
N SER A 245 -12.89 -12.17 -10.16
CA SER A 245 -13.01 -12.27 -8.70
C SER A 245 -12.22 -11.22 -7.92
N ILE A 246 -11.70 -10.17 -8.58
CA ILE A 246 -11.26 -8.99 -7.84
C ILE A 246 -12.53 -8.17 -7.57
N THR A 247 -13.12 -8.40 -6.41
CA THR A 247 -14.15 -7.50 -5.88
C THR A 247 -13.51 -6.14 -5.68
N ALA A 248 -13.96 -5.14 -6.45
CA ALA A 248 -13.65 -3.75 -6.18
C ALA A 248 -14.01 -3.46 -4.72
N VAL A 249 -13.00 -3.24 -3.89
CA VAL A 249 -13.20 -2.73 -2.53
C VAL A 249 -13.73 -1.31 -2.70
N SER A 250 -14.70 -0.91 -1.88
CA SER A 250 -15.20 0.47 -1.94
C SER A 250 -14.04 1.44 -1.71
N PRO A 251 -13.95 2.56 -2.47
CA PRO A 251 -12.91 3.56 -2.28
C PRO A 251 -13.12 4.18 -0.90
N GLY A 252 -12.25 3.81 0.05
CA GLY A 252 -12.16 4.43 1.35
C GLY A 252 -10.82 5.15 1.46
N SER A 253 -10.87 6.38 1.95
CA SER A 253 -9.71 7.24 2.15
C SER A 253 -8.61 6.50 2.92
N PHE A 254 -7.42 6.41 2.31
CA PHE A 254 -6.17 6.10 2.98
C PHE A 254 -5.06 7.09 2.55
N ALA A 255 -5.42 8.37 2.42
CA ALA A 255 -4.62 9.42 1.80
C ALA A 255 -4.28 9.14 0.32
N ALA A 256 -5.30 9.35 -0.50
CA ALA A 256 -5.35 9.48 -1.97
C ALA A 256 -4.38 10.51 -2.60
N LYS A 257 -3.16 10.67 -2.08
CA LYS A 257 -2.19 11.68 -2.54
C LYS A 257 -0.74 11.22 -2.60
N CYS A 258 -0.39 10.03 -2.12
CA CYS A 258 1.02 9.61 -2.07
C CYS A 258 1.45 8.65 -3.18
N SER A 259 0.55 8.19 -4.06
CA SER A 259 0.92 7.25 -5.13
C SER A 259 1.11 7.95 -6.47
N VAL A 260 2.35 8.02 -6.95
CA VAL A 260 2.71 8.52 -8.29
C VAL A 260 2.09 7.64 -9.40
N VAL A 261 1.49 6.50 -9.06
CA VAL A 261 0.77 5.63 -10.01
C VAL A 261 -0.48 6.33 -10.58
N ASP A 262 -1.07 7.30 -9.88
CA ASP A 262 -2.31 7.97 -10.29
C ASP A 262 -2.15 8.91 -11.51
N THR A 263 -0.99 9.54 -11.67
CA THR A 263 -0.69 10.50 -12.74
C THR A 263 -0.68 9.88 -14.14
N PHE A 264 -0.76 8.56 -14.27
CA PHE A 264 -0.55 7.89 -15.56
C PHE A 264 -1.83 7.49 -16.29
N VAL A 265 -2.96 7.37 -15.60
CA VAL A 265 -4.20 7.03 -16.31
C VAL A 265 -4.83 8.29 -16.92
N HIS A 266 -4.45 9.49 -16.48
CA HIS A 266 -4.78 10.77 -17.13
C HIS A 266 -3.48 11.51 -17.41
N GLY A 267 -3.17 11.78 -18.68
CA GLY A 267 -1.96 12.48 -19.11
C GLY A 267 -1.99 13.98 -18.82
N ASP A 268 -2.20 14.34 -17.56
CA ASP A 268 -2.18 15.74 -17.12
C ASP A 268 -0.81 16.05 -16.50
N ASP A 269 -0.09 16.95 -17.17
CA ASP A 269 1.14 17.58 -16.70
C ASP A 269 0.81 18.44 -15.45
N GLU A 270 1.11 17.97 -14.24
CA GLU A 270 1.12 18.83 -13.06
C GLU A 270 2.51 19.47 -12.85
N ASP A 271 2.47 20.81 -12.75
CA ASP A 271 3.58 21.73 -12.54
C ASP A 271 4.28 21.48 -11.19
N ASP A 272 5.57 21.18 -11.25
CA ASP A 272 6.43 20.79 -10.13
C ASP A 272 6.83 22.04 -9.32
N SER A 273 5.88 22.58 -8.56
CA SER A 273 6.10 23.73 -7.67
C SER A 273 5.48 23.50 -6.30
N GLN A 274 6.36 23.24 -5.32
CA GLN A 274 6.16 23.28 -3.87
C GLN A 274 5.62 22.00 -3.19
N ILE A 275 6.56 21.13 -2.80
CA ILE A 275 6.42 20.23 -1.65
C ILE A 275 7.44 20.65 -0.57
N PRO A 276 7.06 20.82 0.71
CA PRO A 276 7.99 21.19 1.76
C PRO A 276 9.01 20.07 1.98
N SER A 277 10.29 20.42 1.97
CA SER A 277 11.39 19.53 2.34
C SER A 277 11.29 19.13 3.81
N GLN A 278 10.91 17.88 4.08
CA GLN A 278 10.88 17.30 5.42
C GLN A 278 12.27 16.84 5.90
N PRO A 279 12.52 16.80 7.22
CA PRO A 279 13.82 16.48 7.77
C PRO A 279 14.14 14.99 7.57
N SER A 280 15.40 14.74 7.24
CA SER A 280 15.97 13.41 7.03
C SER A 280 15.78 12.56 8.28
N LEU A 281 15.06 11.44 8.17
CA LEU A 281 15.03 10.42 9.22
C LEU A 281 16.46 9.97 9.51
N THR A 282 16.94 10.31 10.70
CA THR A 282 18.24 9.88 11.21
C THR A 282 18.27 8.35 11.29
N LEU A 283 19.21 7.78 10.55
CA LEU A 283 19.58 6.36 10.60
C LEU A 283 20.07 6.02 12.01
N GLU A 284 19.22 5.43 12.85
CA GLU A 284 19.63 4.84 14.12
C GLU A 284 19.54 3.31 14.10
N SER A 285 20.65 2.72 14.54
CA SER A 285 20.97 1.36 14.99
C SER A 285 20.16 0.17 14.44
N GLU A 286 20.85 -0.62 13.62
CA GLU A 286 20.54 -2.01 13.28
C GLU A 286 20.47 -2.87 14.55
N ASP A 287 19.33 -3.50 14.84
CA ASP A 287 19.32 -4.85 15.45
C ASP A 287 17.95 -5.56 15.56
N HIS A 288 16.85 -5.01 15.02
CA HIS A 288 15.58 -5.76 14.95
C HIS A 288 14.89 -5.55 13.59
N MET A 289 15.43 -6.17 12.54
CA MET A 289 14.77 -6.22 11.21
C MET A 289 13.80 -7.40 11.17
N THR A 290 12.50 -7.12 11.02
CA THR A 290 11.43 -8.13 10.94
C THR A 290 11.19 -8.59 9.49
N HIS A 291 10.98 -9.90 9.33
CA HIS A 291 10.79 -10.61 8.06
C HIS A 291 9.36 -10.43 7.51
N ILE A 292 9.16 -9.52 6.55
CA ILE A 292 7.84 -9.32 5.91
C ILE A 292 7.44 -10.55 5.09
N HIS A 293 8.34 -11.03 4.22
CA HIS A 293 8.00 -12.08 3.25
C HIS A 293 7.63 -13.39 3.95
N GLU A 294 8.35 -13.77 5.01
CA GLU A 294 8.02 -14.98 5.77
C GLU A 294 6.73 -14.83 6.59
N HIS A 295 6.45 -13.65 7.16
CA HIS A 295 5.20 -13.40 7.89
C HIS A 295 3.99 -13.38 6.96
N ILE A 296 4.10 -12.69 5.82
CA ILE A 296 3.09 -12.64 4.76
C ILE A 296 2.83 -14.02 4.14
N MET A 297 3.86 -14.85 3.98
CA MET A 297 3.71 -16.22 3.45
C MET A 297 3.21 -17.21 4.53
N ARG A 298 3.54 -17.00 5.82
CA ARG A 298 3.06 -17.84 6.93
C ARG A 298 1.58 -17.62 7.24
N THR A 299 1.06 -16.40 7.15
CA THR A 299 -0.38 -16.13 7.34
C THR A 299 -1.23 -16.85 6.29
N GLN A 300 -0.74 -16.98 5.05
CA GLN A 300 -1.41 -17.75 3.99
C GLN A 300 -1.22 -19.28 4.11
N GLY A 301 -0.10 -19.74 4.69
CA GLY A 301 0.18 -21.16 4.88
C GLY A 301 -0.80 -21.91 5.79
N HIS A 302 -1.60 -21.19 6.59
CA HIS A 302 -2.61 -21.75 7.48
C HIS A 302 -3.99 -21.96 6.81
N GLU A 303 -4.33 -21.22 5.75
CA GLU A 303 -5.64 -21.32 5.09
C GLU A 303 -5.71 -22.44 4.03
N HIS A 304 -4.56 -22.92 3.53
CA HIS A 304 -4.53 -23.94 2.48
C HIS A 304 -4.28 -25.37 2.98
N ARG A 305 -4.31 -25.62 4.30
CA ARG A 305 -4.24 -26.99 4.87
C ARG A 305 -5.59 -27.63 5.20
N THR A 306 -6.71 -26.95 4.97
CA THR A 306 -8.04 -27.51 5.19
C THR A 306 -8.84 -27.63 3.89
N CYS A 307 -8.52 -28.67 3.10
CA CYS A 307 -9.50 -29.26 2.18
C CYS A 307 -10.02 -30.58 2.78
N PRO A 308 -11.34 -30.75 2.96
CA PRO A 308 -11.90 -31.99 3.49
C PRO A 308 -11.95 -33.09 2.40
N ASN A 309 -11.46 -34.28 2.76
CA ASN A 309 -11.76 -35.59 2.17
C ASN A 309 -11.91 -35.69 0.63
N GLN A 310 -10.81 -35.99 -0.07
CA GLN A 310 -10.90 -36.70 -1.37
C GLN A 310 -10.88 -38.22 -1.15
N PRO A 311 -11.78 -39.00 -1.79
CA PRO A 311 -11.77 -40.46 -1.70
C PRO A 311 -10.59 -41.06 -2.51
N LYS A 312 -9.90 -42.04 -1.91
CA LYS A 312 -8.78 -42.77 -2.53
C LYS A 312 -9.24 -43.50 -3.81
N PRO A 313 -8.45 -43.49 -4.90
CA PRO A 313 -8.74 -44.29 -6.08
C PRO A 313 -8.53 -45.79 -5.82
N PRO A 314 -9.25 -46.67 -6.55
CA PRO A 314 -9.17 -48.11 -6.32
C PRO A 314 -7.82 -48.67 -6.79
N ARG A 315 -7.23 -49.55 -5.98
CA ARG A 315 -6.06 -50.33 -6.38
C ARG A 315 -6.47 -51.34 -7.46
N CYS A 316 -5.88 -51.24 -8.65
CA CYS A 316 -5.89 -52.35 -9.61
C CYS A 316 -5.18 -53.56 -8.99
N LYS A 317 -5.83 -54.73 -9.09
CA LYS A 317 -5.21 -56.05 -8.93
C LYS A 317 -4.68 -56.52 -10.27
#